data_AF-A0A431HJG8-F1
#
_entry.id   AF-A0A431HJG8-F1
#
_cell.length_a   1.000
_cell.length_b   1.000
_cell.length_c   1.000
_cell.angle_alpha   90.00
_cell.angle_beta   90.00
_cell.angle_gamma   90.00
#
_symmetry.space_group_name_H-M   'P 1'
#
loop_
_entity.id
_entity.type
_entity.pdbx_description
1 polymer ?
#
loop_
_entity_poly.entity_id
_entity_poly.type
_entity_poly.pdbx_seq_one_letter_code
_entity_poly.pdbx_strand_id
1 'polypeptide(L)'
;MLNKLFKSLYYRLKNYNDEIMNFNFNDFNKFIITVLLKQLTRTDVILPVAIGFITVLISFQSLTQSNVFFPQSNVPAYVTFVLFQCAMSIAIVYVLPLITIIILNAIFSIIQKYWTKGVLLIKLLITVVIYHYAFTFLNNKHLYHTKDQIGIIILWVMLYFICMNLYISHTKHRSLIKFTKLKALFFIAFIWLSIKPITLILVNTSKSTDFLRINTDMLLTPTNCYEMMKSNPDIKPENYIANNPEYFESKAQGCIVHKNNVRTGFASDYVIVIRKNIIPVKESDNHIYNFYSRIACYSSNCFIDNQVKKDITDDEWIEMIPFPKSYYK
;
A
#
# COMPACT_ATOMS: atom_id res chain seq x y z
N MET A 1 40.34 -22.46 -20.72
CA MET A 1 39.53 -21.22 -20.90
C MET A 1 38.77 -20.83 -19.63
N LEU A 2 38.07 -21.77 -18.96
CA LEU A 2 37.39 -21.55 -17.67
C LEU A 2 38.30 -20.95 -16.59
N ASN A 3 39.52 -21.45 -16.44
CA ASN A 3 40.43 -21.01 -15.37
C ASN A 3 40.89 -19.55 -15.52
N LYS A 4 40.99 -19.02 -16.75
CA LYS A 4 41.25 -17.59 -17.02
C LYS A 4 40.04 -16.72 -16.72
N LEU A 5 38.83 -17.20 -17.02
CA LEU A 5 37.57 -16.52 -16.69
C LEU A 5 37.36 -16.42 -15.18
N PHE A 6 37.55 -17.51 -14.44
CA PHE A 6 37.45 -17.51 -12.97
C PHE A 6 38.50 -16.61 -12.32
N LYS A 7 39.76 -16.65 -12.80
CA LYS A 7 40.82 -15.77 -12.29
C LYS A 7 40.53 -14.30 -12.57
N SER A 8 40.02 -13.98 -13.78
CA SER A 8 39.57 -12.63 -14.13
C SER A 8 38.40 -12.15 -13.26
N LEU A 9 37.42 -13.03 -13.00
CA LEU A 9 36.27 -12.73 -12.15
C LEU A 9 36.71 -12.49 -10.70
N TYR A 10 37.62 -13.32 -10.18
CA TYR A 10 38.19 -13.18 -8.83
C TYR A 10 38.92 -11.84 -8.66
N TYR A 11 39.79 -11.43 -9.59
CA TYR A 11 40.45 -10.13 -9.51
C TYR A 11 39.45 -8.96 -9.60
N ARG A 12 38.41 -9.09 -10.43
CA ARG A 12 37.33 -8.07 -10.50
C ARG A 12 36.56 -7.97 -9.19
N LEU A 13 36.23 -9.11 -8.57
CA LEU A 13 35.55 -9.17 -7.27
C LEU A 13 36.44 -8.64 -6.15
N LYS A 14 37.73 -8.97 -6.15
CA LYS A 14 38.70 -8.47 -5.17
C LYS A 14 38.84 -6.95 -5.27
N ASN A 15 39.06 -6.41 -6.47
CA ASN A 15 39.14 -4.96 -6.67
C ASN A 15 37.83 -4.25 -6.29
N TYR A 16 36.69 -4.85 -6.60
CA TYR A 16 35.39 -4.31 -6.18
C TYR A 16 35.21 -4.32 -4.65
N ASN A 17 35.67 -5.37 -3.97
CA ASN A 17 35.64 -5.46 -2.52
C ASN A 17 36.59 -4.43 -1.87
N ASP A 18 37.79 -4.24 -2.42
CA ASP A 18 38.75 -3.26 -1.93
C ASP A 18 38.23 -1.82 -2.11
N GLU A 19 37.50 -1.54 -3.20
CA GLU A 19 36.82 -0.26 -3.42
C GLU A 19 35.66 -0.03 -2.45
N ILE A 20 34.89 -1.09 -2.16
CA ILE A 20 33.79 -1.05 -1.19
C ILE A 20 34.30 -0.86 0.24
N MET A 21 35.43 -1.47 0.58
CA MET A 21 36.00 -1.35 1.93
C MET A 21 36.64 0.02 2.19
N ASN A 22 37.15 0.69 1.15
CA ASN A 22 37.74 2.04 1.26
C ASN A 22 36.74 3.16 0.97
N PHE A 23 35.45 2.87 1.13
CA PHE A 23 34.37 3.78 0.80
C PHE A 23 34.30 4.98 1.75
N ASN A 24 34.35 6.20 1.23
CA ASN A 24 34.17 7.42 2.03
C ASN A 24 32.67 7.73 2.18
N PHE A 25 32.13 7.58 3.38
CA PHE A 25 30.71 7.82 3.65
C PHE A 25 30.29 9.29 3.44
N ASN A 26 31.20 10.25 3.65
CA ASN A 26 30.89 11.66 3.46
C ASN A 26 30.79 12.02 1.97
N ASP A 27 31.72 11.51 1.16
CA ASP A 27 31.68 11.69 -0.30
C ASP A 27 30.46 10.98 -0.91
N PHE A 28 30.04 9.85 -0.33
CA PHE A 28 28.82 9.18 -0.74
C PHE A 28 27.57 10.00 -0.42
N ASN A 29 27.47 10.61 0.76
CA ASN A 29 26.39 11.55 1.07
C ASN A 29 26.37 12.74 0.12
N LYS A 30 27.54 13.32 -0.16
CA LYS A 30 27.68 14.41 -1.12
C LYS A 30 27.18 13.96 -2.50
N PHE A 31 27.51 12.75 -2.94
CA PHE A 31 27.01 12.18 -4.18
C PHE A 31 25.49 12.02 -4.20
N ILE A 32 24.89 11.46 -3.15
CA ILE A 32 23.44 11.28 -3.06
C ILE A 32 22.74 12.64 -3.19
N ILE A 33 23.19 13.65 -2.45
CA ILE A 33 22.52 14.96 -2.40
C ILE A 33 22.76 15.76 -3.68
N THR A 34 24.01 15.88 -4.12
CA THR A 34 24.37 16.84 -5.18
C THR A 34 24.23 16.29 -6.59
N VAL A 35 24.32 14.96 -6.75
CA VAL A 35 24.29 14.31 -8.07
C VAL A 35 23.01 13.50 -8.23
N LEU A 36 22.74 12.57 -7.32
CA LEU A 36 21.64 11.62 -7.47
C LEU A 36 20.27 12.30 -7.30
N LEU A 37 20.03 12.99 -6.17
CA LEU A 37 18.78 13.71 -5.93
C LEU A 37 18.58 14.82 -6.95
N LYS A 38 19.62 15.60 -7.27
CA LYS A 38 19.54 16.70 -8.25
C LYS A 38 19.15 16.22 -9.65
N GLN A 39 19.63 15.05 -10.08
CA GLN A 39 19.21 14.47 -11.37
C GLN A 39 17.83 13.83 -11.29
N LEU A 40 17.49 13.20 -10.16
CA LEU A 40 16.15 12.63 -9.97
C LEU A 40 15.08 13.69 -9.82
N THR A 41 15.41 14.92 -9.42
CA THR A 41 14.45 16.04 -9.28
C THR A 41 14.31 16.92 -10.52
N ARG A 42 15.05 16.60 -11.59
CA ARG A 42 14.92 17.26 -12.87
C ARG A 42 13.55 17.01 -13.48
N THR A 43 12.83 18.08 -13.81
CA THR A 43 11.43 18.05 -14.23
C THR A 43 11.24 17.24 -15.52
N ASP A 44 12.21 17.29 -16.43
CA ASP A 44 12.32 16.53 -17.67
C ASP A 44 12.44 15.00 -17.44
N VAL A 45 12.91 14.59 -16.26
CA VAL A 45 13.07 13.17 -15.87
C VAL A 45 11.91 12.70 -14.99
N ILE A 46 11.45 13.54 -14.04
CA ILE A 46 10.36 13.20 -13.13
C ILE A 46 9.05 13.01 -13.87
N LEU A 47 8.70 13.92 -14.78
CA LEU A 47 7.35 13.98 -15.31
C LEU A 47 6.95 12.71 -16.09
N PRO A 48 7.77 12.18 -17.02
CA PRO A 48 7.43 10.97 -17.77
C PRO A 48 7.41 9.72 -16.88
N VAL A 49 8.34 9.64 -15.92
CA VAL A 49 8.44 8.52 -14.97
C VAL A 49 7.24 8.51 -14.04
N ALA A 50 6.84 9.68 -13.53
CA ALA A 50 5.66 9.83 -12.68
C ALA A 50 4.39 9.42 -13.43
N ILE A 51 4.21 9.88 -14.68
CA ILE A 51 3.05 9.51 -15.51
C ILE A 51 3.01 8.00 -15.72
N GLY A 52 4.09 7.38 -16.20
CA GLY A 52 4.13 5.94 -16.46
C GLY A 52 3.90 5.11 -15.19
N PHE A 53 4.50 5.51 -14.08
CA PHE A 53 4.35 4.83 -12.80
C PHE A 53 2.93 4.96 -12.25
N ILE A 54 2.34 6.16 -12.24
CA ILE A 54 0.95 6.39 -11.81
C ILE A 54 -0.01 5.58 -12.68
N THR A 55 0.20 5.51 -14.00
CA THR A 55 -0.69 4.77 -14.92
C THR A 55 -0.68 3.27 -14.61
N VAL A 56 0.51 2.69 -14.40
CA VAL A 56 0.65 1.27 -14.02
C VAL A 56 0.03 1.02 -12.64
N LEU A 57 0.22 1.94 -11.70
CA LEU A 57 -0.33 1.82 -10.36
C LEU A 57 -1.86 1.86 -10.31
N ILE A 58 -2.48 2.81 -11.01
CA ILE A 58 -3.94 2.88 -11.14
C ILE A 58 -4.47 1.59 -11.78
N SER A 59 -3.77 1.06 -12.79
CA SER A 59 -4.16 -0.19 -13.46
C SER A 59 -4.13 -1.38 -12.50
N PHE A 60 -3.06 -1.52 -11.70
CA PHE A 60 -2.98 -2.58 -10.68
C PHE A 60 -4.00 -2.40 -9.56
N GLN A 61 -4.26 -1.16 -9.13
CA GLN A 61 -5.26 -0.86 -8.11
C GLN A 61 -6.67 -1.23 -8.60
N SER A 62 -7.00 -0.89 -9.84
CA SER A 62 -8.26 -1.26 -10.49
C SER A 62 -8.45 -2.78 -10.62
N LEU A 63 -7.36 -3.55 -10.71
CA LEU A 63 -7.41 -5.02 -10.81
C LEU A 63 -7.51 -5.73 -9.45
N THR A 64 -7.08 -5.07 -8.36
CA THR A 64 -6.90 -5.72 -7.05
C THR A 64 -7.97 -5.36 -6.02
N GLN A 65 -8.91 -4.47 -6.32
CA GLN A 65 -9.79 -3.91 -5.30
C GLN A 65 -11.28 -4.05 -5.64
N SER A 66 -11.94 -4.95 -4.92
CA SER A 66 -13.40 -5.04 -4.76
C SER A 66 -13.95 -4.00 -3.77
N ASN A 67 -13.10 -3.37 -2.95
CA ASN A 67 -13.50 -2.66 -1.72
C ASN A 67 -12.87 -1.29 -1.48
N VAL A 68 -12.18 -0.70 -2.46
CA VAL A 68 -11.68 0.68 -2.32
C VAL A 68 -12.61 1.66 -2.98
N PHE A 69 -12.89 2.71 -2.22
CA PHE A 69 -13.76 3.77 -2.65
C PHE A 69 -12.98 4.79 -3.50
N PHE A 70 -13.39 4.97 -4.75
CA PHE A 70 -12.90 6.08 -5.56
C PHE A 70 -13.85 7.28 -5.40
N PRO A 71 -13.36 8.46 -4.98
CA PRO A 71 -14.19 9.65 -5.03
C PRO A 71 -14.53 9.96 -6.49
N GLN A 72 -15.82 9.95 -6.83
CA GLN A 72 -16.30 10.18 -8.20
C GLN A 72 -16.88 11.59 -8.39
N SER A 73 -17.11 12.34 -7.31
CA SER A 73 -17.81 13.60 -7.42
C SER A 73 -16.95 14.75 -7.96
N ASN A 74 -15.63 14.64 -7.86
CA ASN A 74 -14.73 15.71 -8.23
C ASN A 74 -13.40 15.14 -8.75
N VAL A 75 -13.08 15.40 -10.02
CA VAL A 75 -11.82 14.96 -10.67
C VAL A 75 -10.60 15.43 -9.86
N PRO A 76 -10.50 16.70 -9.42
CA PRO A 76 -9.52 17.15 -8.44
C PRO A 76 -9.42 16.30 -7.16
N ALA A 77 -10.52 15.87 -6.56
CA ALA A 77 -10.48 15.05 -5.35
C ALA A 77 -9.93 13.65 -5.63
N TYR A 78 -10.32 13.05 -6.76
CA TYR A 78 -9.76 11.81 -7.26
C TYR A 78 -8.26 11.91 -7.54
N VAL A 79 -7.84 12.93 -8.28
CA VAL A 79 -6.43 13.17 -8.59
C VAL A 79 -5.64 13.41 -7.30
N THR A 80 -6.17 14.19 -6.36
CA THR A 80 -5.51 14.44 -5.07
C THR A 80 -5.36 13.17 -4.25
N PHE A 81 -6.39 12.33 -4.21
CA PHE A 81 -6.35 11.03 -3.53
C PHE A 81 -5.27 10.12 -4.12
N VAL A 82 -5.25 9.96 -5.44
CA VAL A 82 -4.23 9.15 -6.13
C VAL A 82 -2.82 9.71 -5.93
N LEU A 83 -2.66 11.04 -6.03
CA LEU A 83 -1.37 11.70 -5.80
C LEU A 83 -0.89 11.52 -4.36
N PHE A 84 -1.79 11.62 -3.38
CA PHE A 84 -1.46 11.41 -1.97
C PHE A 84 -1.02 9.96 -1.71
N GLN A 85 -1.73 8.98 -2.29
CA GLN A 85 -1.36 7.57 -2.19
C GLN A 85 0.00 7.29 -2.83
N CYS A 86 0.24 7.82 -4.03
CA CYS A 86 1.54 7.70 -4.70
C CYS A 86 2.66 8.35 -3.90
N ALA A 87 2.42 9.55 -3.35
CA ALA A 87 3.38 10.26 -2.52
C ALA A 87 3.73 9.45 -1.27
N MET A 88 2.73 8.89 -0.58
CA MET A 88 2.95 8.03 0.60
C MET A 88 3.71 6.74 0.24
N SER A 89 3.35 6.09 -0.86
CA SER A 89 4.07 4.89 -1.31
C SER A 89 5.52 5.20 -1.67
N ILE A 90 5.80 6.30 -2.38
CA ILE A 90 7.16 6.73 -2.70
C ILE A 90 7.92 7.10 -1.42
N ALA A 91 7.26 7.78 -0.49
CA ALA A 91 7.85 8.16 0.78
C ALA A 91 8.31 6.94 1.58
N ILE A 92 7.46 5.91 1.69
CA ILE A 92 7.75 4.68 2.43
C ILE A 92 8.80 3.83 1.69
N VAL A 93 8.66 3.63 0.38
CA VAL A 93 9.51 2.68 -0.36
C VAL A 93 10.89 3.27 -0.68
N TYR A 94 11.00 4.57 -0.91
CA TYR A 94 12.23 5.18 -1.43
C TYR A 94 12.78 6.30 -0.56
N VAL A 95 11.95 7.24 -0.09
CA VAL A 95 12.45 8.43 0.63
C VAL A 95 12.95 8.06 2.02
N LEU A 96 12.15 7.32 2.80
CA LEU A 96 12.51 6.88 4.15
C LEU A 96 13.82 6.08 4.18
N PRO A 97 13.99 5.00 3.40
CA PRO A 97 15.25 4.26 3.40
C PRO A 97 16.43 5.12 2.92
N LEU A 98 16.22 6.06 1.99
CA LEU A 98 17.27 6.99 1.56
C LEU A 98 17.69 7.96 2.67
N ILE A 99 16.74 8.51 3.43
CA ILE A 99 17.04 9.35 4.61
C ILE A 99 17.83 8.55 5.64
N THR A 100 17.43 7.30 5.91
CA THR A 100 18.17 6.41 6.82
C THR A 100 19.61 6.21 6.35
N ILE A 101 19.82 6.01 5.04
CA ILE A 101 21.17 5.89 4.47
C ILE A 101 21.98 7.16 4.72
N ILE A 102 21.41 8.33 4.47
CA ILE A 102 22.11 9.61 4.65
C ILE A 102 22.52 9.83 6.10
N ILE A 103 21.59 9.58 7.04
CA ILE A 103 21.85 9.72 8.49
C ILE A 103 22.93 8.73 8.94
N LEU A 104 22.81 7.45 8.57
CA LEU A 104 23.79 6.45 8.94
C LEU A 104 25.16 6.74 8.32
N ASN A 105 25.23 7.17 7.07
CA ASN A 105 26.48 7.60 6.45
C ASN A 105 27.15 8.73 7.24
N ALA A 106 26.38 9.71 7.73
CA ALA A 106 26.92 10.82 8.51
C ALA A 106 27.52 10.32 9.83
N ILE A 107 26.80 9.48 10.57
CA ILE A 107 27.26 8.89 11.84
C ILE A 107 28.51 8.04 11.61
N PHE A 108 28.46 7.13 10.63
CA PHE A 108 29.57 6.22 10.34
C PHE A 108 30.77 6.94 9.71
N SER A 109 30.61 8.10 9.09
CA SER A 109 31.74 8.93 8.65
C SER A 109 32.59 9.43 9.82
N ILE A 110 31.98 9.68 10.97
CA ILE A 110 32.69 10.09 12.19
C ILE A 110 33.46 8.90 12.76
N ILE A 111 32.80 7.74 12.84
CA ILE A 111 33.40 6.49 13.34
C ILE A 111 34.57 6.04 12.45
N GLN A 112 34.43 6.18 11.12
CA GLN A 112 35.45 5.77 10.15
C GLN A 112 36.79 6.52 10.33
N LYS A 113 36.78 7.72 10.93
CA LYS A 113 38.00 8.46 11.27
C LYS A 113 38.87 7.73 12.30
N TYR A 114 38.24 6.95 13.19
CA TYR A 114 38.91 6.27 14.30
C TYR A 114 39.09 4.77 14.05
N TRP A 115 38.19 4.15 13.28
CA TRP A 115 38.26 2.74 12.94
C TRP A 115 37.94 2.55 11.45
N THR A 116 38.86 2.02 10.66
CA THR A 116 38.68 1.89 9.21
C THR A 116 38.28 0.49 8.77
N LYS A 117 38.73 -0.55 9.50
CA LYS A 117 38.46 -1.96 9.15
C LYS A 117 37.11 -2.41 9.72
N GLY A 118 36.25 -2.98 8.89
CA GLY A 118 34.99 -3.62 9.31
C GLY A 118 33.80 -2.68 9.54
N VAL A 119 34.02 -1.36 9.51
CA VAL A 119 32.97 -0.35 9.75
C VAL A 119 31.81 -0.46 8.76
N LEU A 120 32.09 -0.80 7.50
CA LEU A 120 31.04 -1.03 6.51
C LEU A 120 30.13 -2.22 6.90
N LEU A 121 30.71 -3.30 7.41
CA LEU A 121 29.96 -4.52 7.75
C LEU A 121 29.06 -4.26 8.96
N ILE A 122 29.59 -3.57 9.98
CA ILE A 122 28.83 -3.11 11.15
C ILE A 122 27.69 -2.18 10.71
N LYS A 123 27.98 -1.22 9.82
CA LYS A 123 26.97 -0.32 9.28
C LYS A 123 25.87 -1.06 8.53
N LEU A 124 26.20 -2.04 7.70
CA LEU A 124 25.22 -2.85 6.98
C LEU A 124 24.29 -3.59 7.94
N LEU A 125 24.85 -4.21 8.99
CA LEU A 125 24.06 -4.88 10.03
C LEU A 125 23.13 -3.89 10.74
N ILE A 126 23.65 -2.74 11.18
CA ILE A 126 22.85 -1.71 11.84
C ILE A 126 21.77 -1.15 10.89
N THR A 127 22.08 -1.02 9.60
CA THR A 127 21.10 -0.57 8.59
C THR A 127 19.93 -1.55 8.49
N VAL A 128 20.20 -2.85 8.42
CA VAL A 128 19.16 -3.89 8.39
C VAL A 128 18.32 -3.87 9.67
N VAL A 129 18.96 -3.73 10.84
CA VAL A 129 18.26 -3.63 12.12
C VAL A 129 17.36 -2.40 12.18
N ILE A 130 17.86 -1.23 11.78
CA ILE A 130 17.05 0.01 11.74
C ILE A 130 15.91 -0.11 10.74
N TYR A 131 16.15 -0.72 9.58
CA TYR A 131 15.09 -0.99 8.60
C TYR A 131 13.98 -1.87 9.18
N HIS A 132 14.35 -2.92 9.91
CA HIS A 132 13.39 -3.76 10.61
C HIS A 132 12.58 -2.95 11.64
N TYR A 133 13.24 -2.21 12.53
CA TYR A 133 12.55 -1.42 13.57
C TYR A 133 11.67 -0.30 12.99
N ALA A 134 12.17 0.43 11.99
CA ALA A 134 11.41 1.48 11.32
C ALA A 134 10.14 0.93 10.66
N PHE A 135 10.25 -0.25 10.01
CA PHE A 135 9.09 -0.88 9.41
C PHE A 135 8.09 -1.39 10.47
N THR A 136 8.57 -2.02 11.54
CA THR A 136 7.69 -2.49 12.62
C THR A 136 6.92 -1.34 13.26
N PHE A 137 7.55 -0.18 13.44
CA PHE A 137 6.91 1.02 13.97
C PHE A 137 5.82 1.55 13.01
N LEU A 138 6.10 1.58 11.70
CA LEU A 138 5.10 1.93 10.68
C LEU A 138 3.95 0.91 10.62
N ASN A 139 4.22 -0.36 10.96
CA ASN A 139 3.24 -1.45 10.98
C ASN A 139 2.58 -1.69 12.35
N ASN A 140 2.50 -0.68 13.22
CA ASN A 140 1.92 -0.82 14.57
C ASN A 140 0.46 -1.35 14.61
N LYS A 141 -0.25 -1.39 13.47
CA LYS A 141 -1.60 -1.95 13.34
C LYS A 141 -1.64 -3.35 12.68
N HIS A 142 -0.50 -4.01 12.49
CA HIS A 142 -0.39 -5.31 11.79
C HIS A 142 -1.05 -5.34 10.40
N LEU A 143 -0.99 -4.21 9.68
CA LEU A 143 -1.50 -4.06 8.32
C LEU A 143 -0.74 -4.90 7.28
N TYR A 144 0.49 -5.32 7.60
CA TYR A 144 1.35 -6.10 6.70
C TYR A 144 1.69 -7.48 7.29
N HIS A 145 1.48 -8.54 6.49
CA HIS A 145 1.93 -9.90 6.80
C HIS A 145 3.46 -9.97 6.86
N THR A 146 3.99 -10.91 7.65
CA THR A 146 5.43 -11.09 7.87
C THR A 146 6.22 -11.31 6.58
N LYS A 147 5.63 -11.97 5.57
CA LYS A 147 6.26 -12.18 4.26
C LYS A 147 6.46 -10.87 3.49
N ASP A 148 5.48 -9.97 3.57
CA ASP A 148 5.54 -8.68 2.88
C ASP A 148 6.50 -7.72 3.58
N GLN A 149 6.60 -7.79 4.91
CA GLN A 149 7.61 -7.09 5.70
C GLN A 149 9.03 -7.42 5.23
N ILE A 150 9.33 -8.71 5.08
CA ILE A 150 10.64 -9.18 4.61
C ILE A 150 10.90 -8.67 3.18
N GLY A 151 9.89 -8.70 2.31
CA GLY A 151 9.99 -8.16 0.95
C GLY A 151 10.38 -6.68 0.91
N ILE A 152 9.79 -5.85 1.78
CA ILE A 152 10.10 -4.42 1.86
C ILE A 152 11.51 -4.19 2.39
N ILE A 153 11.94 -4.93 3.41
CA ILE A 153 13.31 -4.83 3.94
C ILE A 153 14.34 -5.23 2.88
N ILE A 154 14.09 -6.32 2.13
CA ILE A 154 14.96 -6.74 1.02
C ILE A 154 15.08 -5.62 -0.03
N LEU A 155 13.95 -4.97 -0.36
CA LEU A 155 13.93 -3.85 -1.30
C LEU A 155 14.77 -2.67 -0.79
N TRP A 156 14.66 -2.31 0.48
CA TRP A 156 15.46 -1.24 1.07
C TRP A 156 16.97 -1.57 1.06
N VAL A 157 17.34 -2.82 1.31
CA VAL A 157 18.74 -3.29 1.19
C VAL A 157 19.22 -3.22 -0.27
N MET A 158 18.38 -3.64 -1.23
CA MET A 158 18.68 -3.51 -2.66
C MET A 158 18.86 -2.05 -3.09
N LEU A 159 18.04 -1.14 -2.58
CA LEU A 159 18.16 0.30 -2.84
C LEU A 159 19.51 0.83 -2.37
N TYR A 160 19.95 0.47 -1.15
CA TYR A 160 21.28 0.82 -0.66
C TYR A 160 22.39 0.30 -1.60
N PHE A 161 22.28 -0.95 -2.04
CA PHE A 161 23.25 -1.55 -2.94
C PHE A 161 23.30 -0.86 -4.32
N ILE A 162 22.14 -0.45 -4.86
CA ILE A 162 22.05 0.33 -6.10
C ILE A 162 22.74 1.68 -5.94
N CYS A 163 22.45 2.41 -4.85
CA CYS A 163 23.08 3.70 -4.57
C CYS A 163 24.61 3.57 -4.47
N MET A 164 25.11 2.54 -3.77
CA MET A 164 26.55 2.23 -3.71
C MET A 164 27.15 1.98 -5.10
N ASN A 165 26.48 1.19 -5.95
CA ASN A 165 26.95 0.88 -7.29
C ASN A 165 26.95 2.07 -8.25
N LEU A 166 25.97 2.97 -8.08
CA LEU A 166 25.89 4.26 -8.77
C LEU A 166 27.04 5.18 -8.37
N TYR A 167 27.34 5.26 -7.07
CA TYR A 167 28.48 6.02 -6.57
C TYR A 167 29.81 5.52 -7.12
N ILE A 168 30.07 4.21 -7.07
CA ILE A 168 31.30 3.59 -7.61
C ILE A 168 31.42 3.86 -9.13
N SER A 169 30.30 3.86 -9.86
CA SER A 169 30.30 4.21 -11.28
C SER A 169 30.66 5.68 -11.51
N HIS A 170 30.10 6.57 -10.69
CA HIS A 170 30.33 8.00 -10.78
C HIS A 170 31.79 8.37 -10.48
N THR A 171 32.40 7.77 -9.45
CA THR A 171 33.80 8.04 -9.11
C THR A 171 34.76 7.59 -10.20
N LYS A 172 34.48 6.48 -10.89
CA LYS A 172 35.33 5.94 -11.97
C LYS A 172 35.15 6.62 -13.32
N HIS A 173 33.93 6.98 -13.67
CA HIS A 173 33.58 7.33 -15.05
C HIS A 173 32.99 8.74 -15.20
N ARG A 174 32.83 9.50 -14.10
CA ARG A 174 32.11 10.79 -14.06
C ARG A 174 30.74 10.72 -14.73
N SER A 175 30.11 9.54 -14.73
CA SER A 175 28.82 9.31 -15.38
C SER A 175 28.01 8.29 -14.56
N LEU A 176 26.72 8.56 -14.42
CA LEU A 176 25.77 7.65 -13.77
C LEU A 176 25.35 6.49 -14.67
N ILE A 177 25.48 6.64 -15.99
CA ILE A 177 24.84 5.79 -17.01
C ILE A 177 25.81 4.73 -17.59
N LYS A 178 27.12 4.80 -17.33
CA LYS A 178 28.07 3.74 -17.70
C LYS A 178 27.90 2.50 -16.80
N PHE A 179 26.76 1.84 -16.97
CA PHE A 179 26.44 0.58 -16.34
C PHE A 179 27.06 -0.57 -17.13
N THR A 180 27.64 -1.51 -16.42
CA THR A 180 27.88 -2.84 -17.00
C THR A 180 26.53 -3.53 -17.21
N LYS A 181 26.42 -4.43 -18.20
CA LYS A 181 25.20 -5.21 -18.48
C LYS A 181 24.60 -5.86 -17.22
N LEU A 182 25.46 -6.31 -16.31
CA LEU A 182 25.09 -6.89 -15.01
C LEU A 182 24.36 -5.89 -14.09
N LYS A 183 24.82 -4.63 -14.03
CA LYS A 183 24.18 -3.61 -13.19
C LYS A 183 22.82 -3.17 -13.76
N ALA A 184 22.69 -3.12 -15.09
CA ALA A 184 21.41 -2.85 -15.74
C ALA A 184 20.37 -3.96 -15.45
N LEU A 185 20.78 -5.24 -15.51
CA LEU A 185 19.92 -6.36 -15.13
C LEU A 185 19.48 -6.28 -13.66
N PHE A 186 20.39 -5.93 -12.74
CA PHE A 186 20.05 -5.71 -11.33
C PHE A 186 19.04 -4.58 -11.13
N PHE A 187 19.17 -3.48 -11.89
CA PHE A 187 18.23 -2.37 -11.82
C PHE A 187 16.83 -2.75 -12.33
N ILE A 188 16.75 -3.51 -13.42
CA ILE A 188 15.48 -4.04 -13.94
C ILE A 188 14.85 -5.00 -12.92
N ALA A 189 15.64 -5.90 -12.34
CA ALA A 189 15.16 -6.82 -11.31
C ALA A 189 14.64 -6.07 -10.07
N PHE A 190 15.31 -4.98 -9.67
CA PHE A 190 14.86 -4.12 -8.59
C PHE A 190 13.52 -3.46 -8.89
N ILE A 191 13.34 -2.88 -10.09
CA ILE A 191 12.06 -2.31 -10.52
C ILE A 191 10.96 -3.37 -10.45
N TRP A 192 11.22 -4.56 -11.01
CA TRP A 192 10.24 -5.66 -11.02
C TRP A 192 9.84 -6.10 -9.60
N LEU A 193 10.83 -6.30 -8.72
CA LEU A 193 10.59 -6.66 -7.31
C LEU A 193 9.89 -5.54 -6.53
N SER A 194 10.01 -4.29 -6.99
CA SER A 194 9.37 -3.14 -6.35
C SER A 194 7.87 -3.04 -6.59
N ILE A 195 7.36 -3.64 -7.67
CA ILE A 195 5.94 -3.54 -8.04
C ILE A 195 5.04 -4.03 -6.90
N LYS A 196 5.25 -5.25 -6.41
CA LYS A 196 4.37 -5.85 -5.39
C LYS A 196 4.36 -5.06 -4.07
N PRO A 197 5.51 -4.71 -3.45
CA PRO A 197 5.53 -3.89 -2.24
C PRO A 197 4.85 -2.53 -2.40
N ILE A 198 5.05 -1.87 -3.55
CA ILE A 198 4.43 -0.58 -3.84
C ILE A 198 2.92 -0.72 -3.95
N THR A 199 2.42 -1.70 -4.71
CA THR A 199 0.98 -1.98 -4.82
C THR A 199 0.38 -2.29 -3.44
N LEU A 200 1.06 -3.07 -2.61
CA LEU A 200 0.58 -3.40 -1.27
C LEU A 200 0.49 -2.16 -0.36
N ILE A 201 1.52 -1.30 -0.38
CA ILE A 201 1.52 -0.06 0.40
C ILE A 201 0.42 0.88 -0.08
N LEU A 202 0.19 0.96 -1.40
CA LEU A 202 -0.91 1.74 -1.97
C LEU A 202 -2.27 1.21 -1.54
N VAL A 203 -2.49 -0.10 -1.63
CA VAL A 203 -3.74 -0.74 -1.18
C VAL A 203 -3.98 -0.47 0.30
N ASN A 204 -2.97 -0.61 1.15
CA ASN A 204 -3.09 -0.41 2.59
C ASN A 204 -3.23 1.07 2.97
N THR A 205 -2.56 1.96 2.24
CA THR A 205 -2.74 3.41 2.39
C THR A 205 -4.14 3.78 1.97
N SER A 206 -4.65 3.22 0.87
CA SER A 206 -6.03 3.40 0.43
C SER A 206 -7.03 2.97 1.49
N LYS A 207 -6.86 1.76 2.06
CA LYS A 207 -7.70 1.27 3.16
C LYS A 207 -7.60 2.14 4.42
N SER A 208 -6.47 2.82 4.63
CA SER A 208 -6.25 3.70 5.79
C SER A 208 -6.75 5.13 5.56
N THR A 209 -6.76 5.60 4.31
CA THR A 209 -7.30 6.90 3.90
C THR A 209 -8.79 6.84 3.65
N ASP A 210 -9.31 5.68 3.26
CA ASP A 210 -10.73 5.38 3.32
C ASP A 210 -11.12 5.35 4.80
N PHE A 211 -12.01 6.26 5.21
CA PHE A 211 -12.58 6.27 6.54
C PHE A 211 -13.51 5.06 6.69
N LEU A 212 -12.92 3.88 6.87
CA LEU A 212 -13.64 2.66 7.15
C LEU A 212 -14.26 2.78 8.55
N ARG A 213 -15.58 2.88 8.61
CA ARG A 213 -16.35 2.78 9.84
C ARG A 213 -17.20 1.52 9.76
N ILE A 214 -17.07 0.66 10.75
CA ILE A 214 -17.76 -0.63 10.79
C ILE A 214 -18.76 -0.56 11.94
N ASN A 215 -20.00 -0.97 11.68
CA ASN A 215 -21.05 -1.14 12.67
C ASN A 215 -21.35 0.12 13.49
N THR A 216 -21.15 1.30 12.90
CA THR A 216 -21.49 2.57 13.52
C THR A 216 -22.95 2.92 13.30
N ASP A 217 -23.59 3.54 14.28
CA ASP A 217 -24.94 4.06 14.12
C ASP A 217 -24.97 5.08 12.98
N MET A 218 -25.81 4.82 11.99
CA MET A 218 -25.87 5.62 10.78
C MET A 218 -27.27 6.12 10.52
N LEU A 219 -27.44 7.44 10.58
CA LEU A 219 -28.68 8.09 10.20
C LEU A 219 -28.75 8.19 8.67
N LEU A 220 -29.78 7.57 8.10
CA LEU A 220 -30.14 7.65 6.69
C LEU A 220 -31.27 8.67 6.50
N THR A 221 -31.27 9.35 5.36
CA THR A 221 -32.37 10.24 4.95
C THR A 221 -33.66 9.43 4.73
N PRO A 222 -34.85 10.05 4.75
CA PRO A 222 -36.12 9.35 4.54
C PRO A 222 -36.16 8.57 3.22
N THR A 223 -35.67 9.17 2.13
CA THR A 223 -35.59 8.53 0.81
C THR A 223 -34.69 7.30 0.83
N ASN A 224 -33.49 7.42 1.43
CA ASN A 224 -32.56 6.31 1.50
C ASN A 224 -33.09 5.17 2.37
N CYS A 225 -33.78 5.53 3.44
CA CYS A 225 -34.43 4.58 4.32
C CYS A 225 -35.50 3.77 3.60
N TYR A 226 -36.40 4.46 2.88
CA TYR A 226 -37.48 3.83 2.13
C TYR A 226 -36.95 2.83 1.10
N GLU A 227 -35.96 3.24 0.31
CA GLU A 227 -35.36 2.38 -0.71
C GLU A 227 -34.66 1.17 -0.09
N MET A 228 -33.91 1.36 1.01
CA MET A 228 -33.30 0.24 1.74
C MET A 228 -34.35 -0.73 2.29
N MET A 229 -35.47 -0.22 2.81
CA MET A 229 -36.56 -1.01 3.38
C MET A 229 -37.34 -1.83 2.34
N LYS A 230 -37.22 -1.52 1.04
CA LYS A 230 -37.93 -2.24 -0.02
C LYS A 230 -37.69 -3.74 0.10
N SER A 231 -38.79 -4.48 0.28
CA SER A 231 -38.78 -5.91 0.57
C SER A 231 -38.02 -6.67 -0.52
N ASN A 232 -37.19 -7.61 -0.10
CA ASN A 232 -36.61 -8.60 -1.00
C ASN A 232 -37.41 -9.91 -0.83
N PRO A 233 -38.05 -10.44 -1.88
CA PRO A 233 -38.85 -11.67 -1.79
C PRO A 233 -38.03 -12.89 -1.31
N ASP A 234 -36.71 -12.87 -1.53
CA ASP A 234 -35.82 -13.96 -1.14
C ASP A 234 -35.51 -13.96 0.37
N ILE A 235 -35.78 -12.85 1.07
CA ILE A 235 -35.50 -12.72 2.51
C ILE A 235 -36.82 -12.81 3.28
N LYS A 236 -36.95 -13.83 4.14
CA LYS A 236 -38.09 -13.96 5.04
C LYS A 236 -38.21 -12.74 5.97
N PRO A 237 -39.44 -12.29 6.31
CA PRO A 237 -39.65 -11.10 7.14
C PRO A 237 -38.91 -11.13 8.49
N GLU A 238 -38.86 -12.29 9.14
CA GLU A 238 -38.17 -12.50 10.43
C GLU A 238 -36.65 -12.34 10.33
N ASN A 239 -36.09 -12.61 9.14
CA ASN A 239 -34.66 -12.52 8.86
C ASN A 239 -34.26 -11.13 8.32
N TYR A 240 -35.22 -10.22 8.16
CA TYR A 240 -35.00 -8.90 7.58
C TYR A 240 -34.61 -7.89 8.66
N ILE A 241 -33.51 -7.17 8.45
CA ILE A 241 -32.97 -6.27 9.49
C ILE A 241 -33.90 -5.11 9.82
N ALA A 242 -34.71 -4.65 8.85
CA ALA A 242 -35.62 -3.54 9.05
C ALA A 242 -36.78 -3.90 10.00
N ASN A 243 -37.02 -5.19 10.22
CA ASN A 243 -38.03 -5.68 11.16
C ASN A 243 -37.46 -5.96 12.56
N ASN A 244 -36.15 -5.74 12.76
CA ASN A 244 -35.49 -6.03 14.03
C ASN A 244 -34.94 -4.74 14.68
N PRO A 245 -35.44 -4.35 15.87
CA PRO A 245 -35.02 -3.13 16.55
C PRO A 245 -33.55 -3.13 17.00
N GLU A 246 -32.89 -4.29 17.05
CA GLU A 246 -31.45 -4.37 17.30
C GLU A 246 -30.62 -3.73 16.17
N TYR A 247 -31.13 -3.79 14.93
CA TYR A 247 -30.42 -3.37 13.72
C TYR A 247 -31.03 -2.14 13.05
N PHE A 248 -32.27 -1.76 13.40
CA PHE A 248 -33.01 -0.71 12.71
C PHE A 248 -33.94 0.08 13.63
N GLU A 249 -33.90 1.40 13.55
CA GLU A 249 -34.80 2.32 14.25
C GLU A 249 -35.39 3.37 13.28
N SER A 250 -36.71 3.46 13.17
CA SER A 250 -37.39 4.48 12.37
C SER A 250 -37.55 5.79 13.14
N LYS A 251 -37.22 6.94 12.52
CA LYS A 251 -37.34 8.29 13.10
C LYS A 251 -38.06 9.25 12.17
N ALA A 252 -38.54 10.37 12.70
CA ALA A 252 -39.19 11.41 11.89
C ALA A 252 -38.28 11.99 10.78
N GLN A 253 -36.96 11.92 10.96
CA GLN A 253 -35.96 12.44 10.01
C GLN A 253 -35.35 11.35 9.11
N GLY A 254 -35.88 10.12 9.13
CA GLY A 254 -35.39 8.99 8.34
C GLY A 254 -35.28 7.72 9.19
N CYS A 255 -34.15 7.02 9.15
CA CYS A 255 -33.92 5.88 10.04
C CYS A 255 -32.47 5.73 10.45
N ILE A 256 -32.26 5.04 11.57
CA ILE A 256 -30.94 4.69 12.05
C ILE A 256 -30.72 3.20 11.80
N VAL A 257 -29.58 2.89 11.19
CA VAL A 257 -29.12 1.51 11.02
C VAL A 257 -28.01 1.26 12.03
N HIS A 258 -28.16 0.19 12.80
CA HIS A 258 -27.26 -0.23 13.86
C HIS A 258 -26.54 -1.51 13.47
N LYS A 259 -25.25 -1.62 13.84
CA LYS A 259 -24.50 -2.89 13.96
C LYS A 259 -24.57 -3.86 12.77
N ASN A 260 -24.80 -3.36 11.56
CA ASN A 260 -24.90 -4.20 10.36
C ASN A 260 -24.51 -3.43 9.09
N ASN A 261 -23.52 -2.55 9.22
CA ASN A 261 -23.10 -1.67 8.16
C ASN A 261 -21.58 -1.51 8.09
N VAL A 262 -21.09 -1.22 6.90
CA VAL A 262 -19.73 -0.77 6.64
C VAL A 262 -19.83 0.49 5.82
N ARG A 263 -19.23 1.57 6.32
CA ARG A 263 -19.05 2.81 5.58
C ARG A 263 -17.59 2.93 5.16
N THR A 264 -17.36 3.13 3.88
CA THR A 264 -16.05 3.48 3.30
C THR A 264 -16.18 4.84 2.63
N GLY A 265 -15.22 5.75 2.78
CA GLY A 265 -15.31 7.03 2.08
C GLY A 265 -14.09 7.91 2.24
N PHE A 266 -14.00 8.92 1.38
CA PHE A 266 -12.95 9.91 1.37
C PHE A 266 -13.56 11.31 1.11
N ALA A 267 -13.27 12.27 2.00
CA ALA A 267 -13.87 13.60 1.99
C ALA A 267 -15.42 13.58 2.04
N SER A 268 -16.10 14.24 1.10
CA SER A 268 -17.57 14.30 1.00
C SER A 268 -18.20 13.02 0.44
N ASP A 269 -17.37 12.15 -0.12
CA ASP A 269 -17.79 11.02 -0.94
C ASP A 269 -17.66 9.73 -0.12
N TYR A 270 -18.71 8.91 -0.08
CA TYR A 270 -18.70 7.68 0.70
C TYR A 270 -19.69 6.65 0.17
N VAL A 271 -19.38 5.38 0.36
CA VAL A 271 -20.27 4.24 0.19
C VAL A 271 -20.63 3.67 1.54
N ILE A 272 -21.90 3.34 1.73
CA ILE A 272 -22.41 2.57 2.85
C ILE A 272 -22.89 1.24 2.29
N VAL A 273 -22.40 0.14 2.84
CA VAL A 273 -22.91 -1.20 2.61
C VAL A 273 -23.67 -1.62 3.85
N ILE A 274 -24.91 -2.07 3.68
CA ILE A 274 -25.80 -2.47 4.77
C ILE A 274 -26.28 -3.88 4.45
N ARG A 275 -26.03 -4.85 5.33
CA ARG A 275 -26.55 -6.22 5.13
C ARG A 275 -28.05 -6.21 5.42
N LYS A 276 -28.86 -6.77 4.52
CA LYS A 276 -30.33 -6.78 4.62
C LYS A 276 -30.86 -7.95 5.45
N ASN A 277 -30.13 -9.05 5.47
CA ASN A 277 -30.46 -10.27 6.20
C ASN A 277 -29.64 -10.40 7.51
N ILE A 278 -30.24 -11.00 8.54
CA ILE A 278 -29.58 -11.27 9.83
C ILE A 278 -28.72 -12.53 9.73
N ILE A 279 -29.31 -13.57 9.12
CA ILE A 279 -28.72 -14.89 8.85
C ILE A 279 -28.66 -15.07 7.34
N PRO A 280 -27.62 -15.71 6.77
CA PRO A 280 -27.56 -15.96 5.34
C PRO A 280 -28.75 -16.74 4.79
N VAL A 281 -29.16 -16.41 3.57
CA VAL A 281 -30.30 -17.02 2.90
C VAL A 281 -29.79 -18.16 2.04
N LYS A 282 -30.33 -19.36 2.27
CA LYS A 282 -30.08 -20.52 1.43
C LYS A 282 -31.09 -20.58 0.30
N GLU A 283 -30.60 -20.60 -0.94
CA GLU A 283 -31.45 -20.78 -2.13
C GLU A 283 -31.52 -22.26 -2.56
N SER A 284 -32.39 -22.54 -3.54
CA SER A 284 -32.67 -23.89 -4.08
C SER A 284 -31.40 -24.65 -4.48
N ASP A 285 -30.37 -23.93 -4.92
CA ASP A 285 -29.16 -24.49 -5.51
C ASP A 285 -28.10 -24.83 -4.46
N ASN A 286 -28.49 -24.89 -3.18
CA ASN A 286 -27.62 -25.14 -2.02
C ASN A 286 -26.57 -24.03 -1.75
N HIS A 287 -26.49 -23.02 -2.62
CA HIS A 287 -25.71 -21.81 -2.40
C HIS A 287 -26.35 -20.95 -1.31
N ILE A 288 -25.48 -20.27 -0.55
CA ILE A 288 -25.88 -19.45 0.59
C ILE A 288 -25.43 -18.02 0.32
N TYR A 289 -26.37 -17.09 0.40
CA TYR A 289 -26.17 -15.71 0.01
C TYR A 289 -26.43 -14.74 1.15
N ASN A 290 -25.69 -13.64 1.13
CA ASN A 290 -26.07 -12.41 1.80
C ASN A 290 -26.57 -11.39 0.78
N PHE A 291 -27.54 -10.61 1.22
CA PHE A 291 -28.11 -9.51 0.46
C PHE A 291 -27.72 -8.20 1.11
N TYR A 292 -27.36 -7.22 0.29
CA TYR A 292 -26.88 -5.93 0.74
C TYR A 292 -27.60 -4.80 0.03
N SER A 293 -27.77 -3.69 0.76
CA SER A 293 -28.06 -2.38 0.19
C SER A 293 -26.75 -1.59 0.15
N ARG A 294 -26.37 -1.10 -1.02
CA ARG A 294 -25.20 -0.26 -1.22
C ARG A 294 -25.66 1.17 -1.55
N ILE A 295 -25.37 2.09 -0.65
CA ILE A 295 -25.67 3.51 -0.78
C ILE A 295 -24.37 4.22 -1.16
N ALA A 296 -24.24 4.68 -2.40
CA ALA A 296 -23.09 5.42 -2.88
C ALA A 296 -23.41 6.92 -2.93
N CYS A 297 -22.75 7.71 -2.09
CA CYS A 297 -22.94 9.15 -1.97
C CYS A 297 -21.74 9.91 -2.55
N TYR A 298 -22.01 10.81 -3.49
CA TYR A 298 -21.04 11.62 -4.21
C TYR A 298 -21.49 13.09 -4.17
N SER A 299 -20.71 13.97 -3.53
CA SER A 299 -21.05 15.38 -3.34
C SER A 299 -22.51 15.60 -2.90
N SER A 300 -22.91 14.92 -1.83
CA SER A 300 -24.26 14.98 -1.23
C SER A 300 -25.40 14.35 -2.05
N ASN A 301 -25.14 13.81 -3.25
CA ASN A 301 -26.10 13.00 -3.99
C ASN A 301 -25.87 11.52 -3.72
N CYS A 302 -26.88 10.81 -3.24
CA CYS A 302 -26.79 9.38 -2.90
C CYS A 302 -27.59 8.53 -3.89
N PHE A 303 -26.98 7.44 -4.34
CA PHE A 303 -27.57 6.41 -5.19
C PHE A 303 -27.65 5.11 -4.41
N ILE A 304 -28.73 4.36 -4.58
CA ILE A 304 -28.95 3.11 -3.86
C ILE A 304 -29.01 1.96 -4.86
N ASP A 305 -28.12 1.00 -4.67
CA ASP A 305 -28.23 -0.33 -5.26
C ASP A 305 -28.72 -1.28 -4.16
N ASN A 306 -29.97 -1.73 -4.30
CA ASN A 306 -30.66 -2.52 -3.28
C ASN A 306 -30.71 -4.03 -3.61
N GLN A 307 -29.99 -4.47 -4.64
CA GLN A 307 -30.03 -5.84 -5.15
C GLN A 307 -28.65 -6.54 -5.13
N VAL A 308 -27.72 -6.04 -4.30
CA VAL A 308 -26.39 -6.63 -4.19
C VAL A 308 -26.50 -8.00 -3.50
N LYS A 309 -26.28 -9.07 -4.28
CA LYS A 309 -26.28 -10.46 -3.82
C LYS A 309 -24.86 -11.01 -3.85
N LYS A 310 -24.40 -11.59 -2.73
CA LYS A 310 -23.05 -12.14 -2.58
C LYS A 310 -23.11 -13.55 -1.99
N ASP A 311 -22.45 -14.49 -2.65
CA ASP A 311 -22.25 -15.84 -2.09
C ASP A 311 -21.31 -15.73 -0.88
N ILE A 312 -21.63 -16.41 0.22
CA ILE A 312 -20.80 -16.41 1.44
C ILE A 312 -19.33 -16.71 1.16
N THR A 313 -19.05 -17.59 0.20
CA THR A 313 -17.69 -18.03 -0.13
C THR A 313 -16.82 -16.91 -0.72
N ASP A 314 -17.45 -15.93 -1.37
CA ASP A 314 -16.81 -14.76 -2.00
C ASP A 314 -17.22 -13.43 -1.34
N ASP A 315 -17.80 -13.48 -0.14
CA ASP A 315 -18.32 -12.32 0.57
C ASP A 315 -17.30 -11.74 1.55
N GLU A 316 -16.49 -10.83 1.02
CA GLU A 316 -15.47 -10.10 1.78
C GLU A 316 -16.04 -9.25 2.94
N TRP A 317 -17.35 -8.95 2.95
CA TRP A 317 -17.96 -8.13 4.01
C TRP A 317 -18.33 -8.95 5.26
N ILE A 318 -18.34 -10.29 5.18
CA ILE A 318 -18.62 -11.17 6.33
C ILE A 318 -17.59 -10.99 7.45
N GLU A 319 -16.32 -10.75 7.11
CA GLU A 319 -15.27 -10.52 8.11
C GLU A 319 -15.48 -9.19 8.86
N MET A 320 -16.11 -8.20 8.21
CA MET A 320 -16.33 -6.87 8.76
C MET A 320 -17.68 -6.75 9.48
N ILE A 321 -18.72 -7.41 8.96
CA ILE A 321 -20.06 -7.45 9.53
C ILE A 321 -20.34 -8.88 10.01
N PRO A 322 -19.82 -9.27 11.20
CA PRO A 322 -19.96 -10.63 11.68
C PRO A 322 -21.44 -10.98 11.90
N PHE A 323 -21.75 -12.28 11.87
CA PHE A 323 -23.07 -12.76 12.25
C PHE A 323 -23.32 -12.55 13.75
N PRO A 324 -24.58 -12.39 14.18
CA PRO A 324 -24.91 -12.39 15.59
C PRO A 324 -24.37 -13.65 16.27
N LYS A 325 -23.93 -13.54 17.53
CA LYS A 325 -23.36 -14.68 18.28
C LYS A 325 -24.28 -15.89 18.36
N SER A 326 -25.58 -15.70 18.20
CA SER A 326 -26.59 -16.76 18.13
C SER A 326 -26.44 -17.67 16.90
N TYR A 327 -25.79 -17.21 15.83
CA TYR A 327 -25.57 -17.99 14.61
C TYR A 327 -24.46 -19.05 14.76
N TYR A 328 -23.48 -18.83 15.64
CA TYR A 328 -22.33 -19.73 15.84
C TYR A 328 -22.56 -20.78 16.94
N LYS A 329 -23.78 -20.87 17.47
CA LYS A 329 -24.22 -21.91 18.41
C LYS A 329 -24.98 -22.96 17.65
#